data_AF-A0A6G7YTQ1-F1
#
_entry.id   AF-A0A6G7YTQ1-F1
#
_cell.length_a   1.000
_cell.length_b   1.000
_cell.length_c   1.000
_cell.angle_alpha   90.00
_cell.angle_beta   90.00
_cell.angle_gamma   90.00
#
_symmetry.space_group_name_H-M   'P 1'
#
loop_
_entity.id
_entity.type
_entity.pdbx_description
1 polymer ?
#
loop_
_entity_poly.entity_id
_entity_poly.type
_entity_poly.pdbx_seq_one_letter_code
_entity_poly.pdbx_strand_id
1 'polypeptide(L)'
;MIVMAVVAIGAEKFIRGELEPELHNLKAVMPAGRLNAPNVSSIAAATGINRETVRRKVSHLIKAGLLEREEGGGLRVPASFAVREELRSVIRAQVDALERTVNQLRVIGGLRGA
;
A
#
# COMPACT_ATOMS: atom_id res chain seq x y z
N MET A 1 -2.15 2.72 7.37
CA MET A 1 -1.46 3.81 6.64
C MET A 1 -0.13 3.40 6.03
N ILE A 2 0.95 3.12 6.79
CA ILE A 2 2.27 2.81 6.17
C ILE A 2 2.26 1.54 5.31
N VAL A 3 1.70 0.43 5.80
CA VAL A 3 1.59 -0.82 5.02
C VAL A 3 0.78 -0.59 3.74
N MET A 4 -0.34 0.14 3.83
CA MET A 4 -1.15 0.47 2.67
C MET A 4 -0.39 1.34 1.66
N ALA A 5 0.39 2.32 2.12
CA ALA A 5 1.25 3.11 1.24
C ALA A 5 2.31 2.25 0.53
N VAL A 6 2.90 1.27 1.23
CA VAL A 6 3.84 0.32 0.60
C VAL A 6 3.16 -0.46 -0.53
N VAL A 7 1.95 -0.96 -0.29
CA VAL A 7 1.17 -1.71 -1.30
C VAL A 7 0.76 -0.82 -2.47
N ALA A 8 0.20 0.37 -2.20
CA ALA A 8 -0.24 1.30 -3.25
C ALA A 8 0.92 1.79 -4.13
N ILE A 9 2.03 2.21 -3.53
CA ILE A 9 3.20 2.68 -4.29
C ILE A 9 3.83 1.51 -5.06
N GLY A 10 3.88 0.32 -4.45
CA GLY A 10 4.38 -0.86 -5.14
C GLY A 10 3.55 -1.29 -6.35
N ALA A 11 2.23 -1.06 -6.30
CA ALA A 11 1.30 -1.32 -7.39
C ALA A 11 1.19 -0.17 -8.42
N GLU A 12 1.79 0.99 -8.18
CA GLU A 12 1.59 2.20 -8.99
C GLU A 12 1.88 2.01 -10.48
N LYS A 13 2.90 1.22 -10.83
CA LYS A 13 3.25 0.91 -12.23
C LYS A 13 2.12 0.19 -12.97
N PHE A 14 1.30 -0.58 -12.27
CA PHE A 14 0.15 -1.30 -12.82
C PHE A 14 -1.11 -0.44 -12.88
N ILE A 15 -1.23 0.54 -11.99
CA ILE A 15 -2.35 1.51 -12.01
C ILE A 15 -2.19 2.50 -13.17
N ARG A 16 -0.95 2.87 -13.51
CA ARG A 16 -0.65 3.85 -14.56
C ARG A 16 -0.41 3.27 -15.96
N GLY A 17 -0.21 1.95 -16.07
CA GLY A 17 0.13 1.27 -17.33
C GLY A 17 -1.00 0.40 -17.87
N GLU A 18 -0.89 -0.01 -19.13
CA GLU A 18 -1.75 -1.08 -19.67
C GLU A 18 -1.40 -2.41 -18.99
N LEU A 19 -2.41 -3.05 -18.40
CA LEU A 19 -2.26 -4.37 -17.82
C LEU A 19 -2.16 -5.41 -18.94
N GLU A 20 -1.24 -6.38 -18.78
CA GLU A 20 -1.20 -7.54 -19.67
C GLU A 20 -2.55 -8.30 -19.55
N PRO A 21 -3.10 -8.86 -20.66
CA PRO A 21 -4.41 -9.52 -20.65
C PRO A 21 -4.58 -10.61 -19.58
N GLU A 22 -3.49 -11.24 -19.17
CA GLU A 22 -3.42 -12.27 -18.14
C GLU A 22 -3.69 -11.75 -16.72
N LEU A 23 -3.46 -10.45 -16.48
CA LEU A 23 -3.68 -9.75 -15.22
C LEU A 23 -5.04 -9.03 -15.14
N HIS A 24 -5.89 -9.18 -16.16
CA HIS A 24 -7.25 -8.62 -16.16
C HIS A 24 -8.24 -9.37 -15.25
N ASN A 25 -7.80 -10.46 -14.61
CA ASN A 25 -8.62 -11.19 -13.64
C ASN A 25 -7.97 -11.21 -12.26
N LEU A 26 -8.79 -11.13 -11.22
CA LEU A 26 -8.36 -11.18 -9.81
C LEU A 26 -7.94 -12.59 -9.36
N LYS A 27 -8.05 -13.62 -10.22
CA LYS A 27 -7.64 -14.99 -9.91
C LYS A 27 -6.13 -15.19 -10.09
N ALA A 28 -5.51 -14.41 -10.98
CA ALA A 28 -4.07 -14.40 -11.14
C ALA A 28 -3.43 -13.69 -9.94
N VAL A 29 -2.59 -14.41 -9.20
CA VAL A 29 -1.78 -13.82 -8.13
C VAL A 29 -0.75 -12.90 -8.78
N MET A 30 -0.73 -11.64 -8.33
CA MET A 30 0.26 -10.67 -8.80
C MET A 30 1.69 -11.19 -8.57
N PRO A 31 2.54 -11.24 -9.61
CA PRO A 31 3.93 -11.67 -9.45
C PRO A 31 4.69 -10.65 -8.60
N ALA A 32 5.06 -11.05 -7.37
CA ALA A 32 5.67 -10.16 -6.37
C ALA A 32 6.95 -9.48 -6.88
N GLY A 33 7.72 -10.13 -7.77
CA GLY A 33 8.94 -9.57 -8.36
C GLY A 33 8.72 -8.44 -9.39
N ARG A 34 7.47 -8.12 -9.74
CA ARG A 34 7.13 -7.00 -10.62
C ARG A 34 6.57 -5.77 -9.89
N LEU A 35 6.33 -5.86 -8.59
CA LEU A 35 5.94 -4.71 -7.77
C LEU A 35 7.17 -3.85 -7.49
N ASN A 36 7.00 -2.53 -7.53
CA ASN A 36 8.05 -1.63 -7.08
C ASN A 36 8.22 -1.77 -5.56
N ALA A 37 9.46 -1.69 -5.06
CA ALA A 37 9.75 -1.69 -3.63
C ALA A 37 9.96 -0.24 -3.13
N PRO A 38 8.93 0.43 -2.57
CA PRO A 38 9.04 1.81 -2.12
C PRO A 38 10.04 1.99 -0.98
N ASN A 39 10.64 3.18 -0.89
CA ASN A 39 11.53 3.54 0.21
C ASN A 39 10.84 4.47 1.23
N VAL A 40 11.52 4.74 2.34
CA VAL A 40 11.01 5.59 3.44
C VAL A 40 10.63 6.98 2.96
N SER A 41 11.38 7.56 2.01
CA SER A 41 11.11 8.90 1.48
C SER A 41 9.84 8.90 0.63
N SER A 42 9.65 7.90 -0.23
CA SER A 42 8.43 7.72 -1.03
C SER A 42 7.19 7.57 -0.14
N ILE A 43 7.30 6.79 0.94
CA ILE A 43 6.21 6.59 1.91
C ILE A 43 5.89 7.88 2.66
N ALA A 44 6.90 8.63 3.11
CA ALA A 44 6.71 9.91 3.79
C ALA A 44 5.97 10.91 2.88
N ALA A 45 6.38 11.01 1.61
CA ALA A 45 5.72 11.86 0.63
C ALA A 45 4.26 11.45 0.40
N ALA A 46 3.99 10.15 0.18
CA ALA A 46 2.65 9.66 -0.10
C ALA A 46 1.69 9.73 1.10
N THR A 47 2.22 9.67 2.33
CA THR A 47 1.40 9.66 3.56
C THR A 47 1.32 11.02 4.25
N GLY A 48 2.17 11.98 3.88
CA GLY A 48 2.34 13.25 4.61
C GLY A 48 2.98 13.09 6.01
N ILE A 49 3.43 11.90 6.38
CA ILE A 49 4.04 11.63 7.69
C ILE A 49 5.51 12.06 7.66
N ASN A 50 6.00 12.69 8.73
CA ASN A 50 7.41 13.03 8.89
C ASN A 50 8.34 11.83 8.65
N ARG A 51 9.42 12.02 7.88
CA ARG A 51 10.36 10.96 7.47
C ARG A 51 10.94 10.17 8.63
N GLU A 52 11.27 10.81 9.75
CA GLU A 52 11.79 10.12 10.94
C GLU A 52 10.72 9.26 11.61
N THR A 53 9.48 9.74 11.64
CA THR A 53 8.34 8.96 12.13
C THR A 53 8.06 7.75 11.24
N VAL A 54 8.15 7.91 9.91
CA VAL A 54 8.05 6.79 8.97
C VAL A 54 9.17 5.79 9.21
N ARG A 55 10.44 6.25 9.30
CA ARG A 55 11.60 5.39 9.57
C ARG A 55 11.39 4.54 10.82
N ARG A 56 11.03 5.18 11.94
CA ARG A 56 10.77 4.49 13.21
C ARG A 56 9.66 3.46 13.08
N LYS A 57 8.50 3.84 12.52
CA LYS A 57 7.36 2.93 12.33
C LYS A 57 7.71 1.77 11.38
N VAL A 58 8.44 2.02 10.30
CA VAL A 58 8.94 0.97 9.40
C VAL A 58 9.82 -0.02 10.15
N SER A 59 10.76 0.44 10.98
CA SER A 59 11.59 -0.46 11.79
C SER A 59 10.75 -1.33 12.73
N HIS A 60 9.69 -0.80 13.35
CA HIS A 60 8.76 -1.61 14.14
C HIS A 60 8.00 -2.63 13.30
N LEU A 61 7.53 -2.24 12.11
CA LEU A 61 6.82 -3.14 11.21
C LEU A 61 7.72 -4.26 10.70
N ILE A 62 9.00 -3.99 10.42
CA ILE A 62 9.97 -5.02 10.05
C ILE A 62 10.18 -6.00 11.20
N LYS A 63 10.39 -5.49 12.42
CA LYS A 63 10.54 -6.36 13.61
C LYS A 63 9.31 -7.23 13.88
N ALA A 64 8.12 -6.73 13.55
CA ALA A 64 6.87 -7.46 13.67
C ALA A 64 6.62 -8.44 12.51
N GLY A 65 7.56 -8.59 11.56
CA GLY A 65 7.41 -9.42 10.38
C GLY A 65 6.36 -8.90 9.39
N LEU A 66 5.98 -7.62 9.51
CA LEU A 66 4.94 -6.99 8.68
C LEU A 66 5.47 -6.34 7.41
N LEU A 67 6.76 -6.05 7.38
CA LEU A 67 7.48 -5.56 6.20
C LEU A 67 8.83 -6.26 6.15
N GLU A 68 9.36 -6.40 4.95
CA GLU A 68 10.73 -6.82 4.70
C GLU A 68 11.45 -5.74 3.90
N ARG A 69 12.77 -5.70 4.08
CA ARG A 69 13.64 -4.81 3.31
C ARG A 69 14.38 -5.66 2.29
N GLU A 70 14.31 -5.27 1.03
CA GLU A 70 15.05 -5.92 -0.06
C GLU A 70 16.51 -5.47 -0.07
N GLU A 71 17.38 -6.21 -0.77
CA GLU A 71 18.80 -5.87 -0.94
C GLU A 71 19.00 -4.46 -1.51
N GLY A 72 18.10 -4.00 -2.38
CA GLY A 72 18.08 -2.64 -2.93
C GLY A 72 17.60 -1.55 -1.96
N GLY A 73 17.29 -1.89 -0.71
CA GLY A 73 16.82 -0.96 0.33
C GLY A 73 15.34 -0.58 0.24
N GLY A 74 14.62 -1.10 -0.75
CA GLY A 74 13.17 -1.00 -0.89
C GLY A 74 12.42 -1.81 0.16
N LEU A 75 11.16 -1.45 0.40
CA LEU A 75 10.29 -2.10 1.38
C LEU A 75 9.22 -2.89 0.65
N ARG A 76 9.01 -4.12 1.08
CA ARG A 76 7.96 -5.00 0.56
C ARG A 76 7.14 -5.60 1.68
N VAL A 77 5.96 -6.07 1.31
CA VAL A 77 5.15 -6.93 2.16
C VAL A 77 5.57 -8.39 1.91
N PRO A 78 5.85 -9.20 2.95
CA PRO A 78 6.25 -10.61 2.77
C PRO A 78 5.25 -11.43 1.95
N ALA A 79 5.69 -12.46 1.22
CA ALA A 79 4.76 -13.33 0.49
C ALA A 79 3.83 -14.13 1.44
N SER A 80 4.36 -14.52 2.60
CA SER A 80 3.62 -15.16 3.71
C SER A 80 2.55 -14.24 4.32
N PHE A 81 2.57 -12.96 3.97
CA PHE A 81 1.65 -11.94 4.43
C PHE A 81 0.33 -11.90 3.66
N ALA A 82 0.34 -12.30 2.38
CA ALA A 82 -0.85 -12.35 1.53
C ALA A 82 -1.88 -13.40 2.01
N VAL A 83 -1.46 -14.31 2.89
CA VAL A 83 -2.22 -15.48 3.37
C VAL A 83 -2.86 -15.23 4.75
N ARG A 84 -2.47 -14.18 5.49
CA ARG A 84 -2.97 -13.94 6.86
C ARG A 84 -4.30 -13.19 6.88
N GLU A 85 -5.35 -13.88 7.35
CA GLU A 85 -6.72 -13.36 7.38
C GLU A 85 -6.89 -12.17 8.34
N GLU A 86 -6.14 -12.10 9.45
CA GLU A 86 -6.21 -10.96 10.37
C GLU A 86 -5.82 -9.65 9.68
N LEU A 87 -4.90 -9.70 8.73
CA LEU A 87 -4.40 -8.49 8.10
C LEU A 87 -5.26 -8.02 6.92
N ARG A 88 -5.97 -8.94 6.25
CA ARG A 88 -7.07 -8.59 5.34
C ARG A 88 -8.11 -7.75 6.05
N SER A 89 -8.45 -8.09 7.29
CA SER A 89 -9.39 -7.29 8.09
C SER A 89 -8.87 -5.86 8.34
N VAL A 90 -7.57 -5.70 8.60
CA VAL A 90 -6.95 -4.39 8.85
C VAL A 90 -6.89 -3.55 7.58
N ILE A 91 -6.54 -4.16 6.43
CA ILE A 91 -6.54 -3.48 5.14
C ILE A 91 -7.97 -3.08 4.76
N ARG A 92 -8.93 -4.01 4.89
CA ARG A 92 -10.35 -3.76 4.62
C ARG A 92 -10.88 -2.63 5.49
N ALA A 93 -10.61 -2.65 6.79
CA ALA A 93 -10.99 -1.56 7.70
C ALA A 93 -10.40 -0.20 7.29
N GLN A 94 -9.17 -0.16 6.76
CA GLN A 94 -8.56 1.06 6.24
C GLN A 94 -9.22 1.54 4.94
N VAL A 95 -9.58 0.62 4.05
CA VAL A 95 -10.34 0.93 2.82
C VAL A 95 -11.73 1.44 3.15
N ASP A 96 -12.46 0.78 4.05
CA ASP A 96 -13.80 1.20 4.49
C ASP A 96 -13.78 2.58 5.18
N ALA A 97 -12.73 2.86 5.95
CA ALA A 97 -12.53 4.17 6.56
C ALA A 97 -12.26 5.25 5.49
N LEU A 98 -11.46 4.94 4.48
CA LEU A 98 -11.19 5.83 3.36
C LEU A 98 -12.45 6.10 2.54
N GLU A 99 -13.22 5.07 2.21
CA GLU A 99 -14.47 5.18 1.47
C GLU A 99 -15.48 6.07 2.20
N ARG A 100 -15.67 5.85 3.51
CA ARG A 100 -16.53 6.70 4.34
C ARG A 100 -16.07 8.16 4.33
N THR A 101 -14.77 8.39 4.45
CA THR A 101 -14.21 9.75 4.44
C THR A 101 -14.43 10.42 3.08
N VAL A 102 -14.18 9.72 1.98
CA VAL A 102 -14.41 10.24 0.62
C VAL A 102 -15.89 10.53 0.37
N ASN A 103 -16.79 9.65 0.81
CA ASN A 103 -18.23 9.86 0.68
C ASN A 103 -18.69 11.06 1.51
N GLN A 104 -18.19 11.23 2.74
CA GLN A 104 -18.45 12.42 3.54
C GLN A 104 -17.95 13.69 2.85
N LEU A 105 -16.73 13.66 2.29
CA LEU A 105 -16.17 14.77 1.53
C LEU A 105 -16.97 15.11 0.26
N ARG A 106 -17.54 14.12 -0.42
CA ARG A 106 -18.47 14.32 -1.54
C ARG A 106 -19.77 14.99 -1.11
N VAL A 107 -20.39 14.52 -0.02
CA VAL A 107 -21.68 15.03 0.48
C VAL A 107 -21.57 16.49 0.92
N ILE A 108 -20.47 16.88 1.57
CA ILE A 108 -20.25 18.26 2.00
C ILE A 108 -19.74 19.18 0.87
N GLY A 109 -19.64 18.68 -0.37
CA GLY A 109 -19.20 19.44 -1.53
C GLY A 109 -17.69 19.71 -1.61
N GLY A 110 -16.88 19.06 -0.78
CA GLY A 110 -15.41 19.19 -0.77
C GLY A 110 -14.70 18.48 -1.93
N LEU A 111 -15.39 17.57 -2.63
CA LEU A 111 -14.95 16.94 -3.87
C LEU A 111 -15.98 17.23 -4.97
N ARG A 112 -15.87 18.41 -5.61
CA ARG A 112 -16.60 18.75 -6.84
C ARG A 112 -15.71 18.46 -8.05
N GLY A 113 -16.10 17.48 -8.86
CA GLY A 113 -15.62 17.26 -10.23
C GLY A 113 -14.15 16.82 -10.38
N ALA A 114 -13.95 15.57 -10.80
CA ALA A 114 -12.96 15.29 -11.82
C ALA A 114 -13.71 15.27 -13.15
#